data_AF-A0A519XFE4-F1
#
_entry.id   AF-A0A519XFE4-F1
#
_cell.length_a   1.000
_cell.length_b   1.000
_cell.length_c   1.000
_cell.angle_alpha   90.00
_cell.angle_beta   90.00
_cell.angle_gamma   90.00
#
_symmetry.space_group_name_H-M   'P 1'
#
loop_
_entity.id
_entity.type
_entity.pdbx_description
1 polymer ?
#
loop_
_entity_poly.entity_id
_entity_poly.type
_entity_poly.pdbx_seq_one_letter_code
_entity_poly.pdbx_strand_id
1 'polypeptide(L)'
;MKNLIYAFAISLMLISCSKKEVIYTPRVLTETELFNSSQEGDALHINKYGTDERVKEEQKDIEGEFSVKFRDTLVTIQTNPADKASATDKFSFAQYINTQKTSVLVQVADSTVKPAPVYIINFNEDKVEVVSLTRPSSGPKDKDYTAGLVKVAKTGYLINNDFFVTNVNAKAYVLKREKPEERIQGYYFNLSRDKQTLVFLMPDNLYQVHFATNESVTVPLGVDPSMSREQVEGYVASNFIWVFDKGIAFLKKKGDKSSDKIVDISSFK
;
A
#
# COMPACT_ATOMS: atom_id res chain seq x y z
N MET A 1 -18.79 24.09 56.17
CA MET A 1 -18.36 22.72 55.77
C MET A 1 -19.12 22.18 54.55
N LYS A 2 -20.42 22.45 54.34
CA LYS A 2 -21.16 22.01 53.13
C LYS A 2 -20.58 22.55 51.81
N ASN A 3 -20.17 23.81 51.74
CA ASN A 3 -19.69 24.42 50.49
C ASN A 3 -18.30 23.93 50.04
N LEU A 4 -17.49 23.35 50.95
CA LEU A 4 -16.18 22.78 50.63
C LEU A 4 -16.31 21.40 49.96
N ILE A 5 -17.36 20.65 50.29
CA ILE A 5 -17.65 19.33 49.70
C ILE A 5 -18.13 19.48 48.25
N TYR A 6 -18.95 20.49 47.96
CA TYR A 6 -19.39 20.79 46.59
C TYR A 6 -18.23 21.26 45.69
N ALA A 7 -17.28 22.04 46.22
CA ALA A 7 -16.09 22.45 45.47
C ALA A 7 -15.18 21.27 45.10
N PHE A 8 -15.07 20.26 45.97
CA PHE A 8 -14.28 19.05 45.72
C PHE A 8 -14.95 18.10 44.71
N ALA A 9 -16.28 18.03 44.71
CA ALA A 9 -17.03 17.24 43.72
C ALA A 9 -16.96 17.84 42.30
N ILE A 10 -16.94 19.17 42.19
CA ILE A 10 -16.80 19.87 40.90
C ILE A 10 -15.35 19.77 40.36
N SER A 11 -14.34 19.82 41.24
CA SER A 11 -12.94 19.66 40.80
C SER A 11 -12.63 18.23 40.31
N LEU A 12 -13.26 17.21 40.90
CA LEU A 12 -13.14 15.81 40.46
C LEU A 12 -13.81 15.57 39.09
N MET A 13 -14.88 16.28 38.74
CA MET A 13 -15.49 16.17 37.40
C MET A 13 -14.65 16.86 36.31
N LEU A 14 -13.91 17.92 36.63
CA LEU A 14 -13.08 18.65 35.66
C LEU A 14 -11.76 17.94 35.30
N ILE A 15 -11.28 17.02 36.14
CA ILE A 15 -10.04 16.25 35.88
C ILE A 15 -10.31 14.99 35.03
N SER A 16 -11.57 14.57 34.89
CA SER A 16 -11.91 13.35 34.13
C SER A 16 -12.00 13.55 32.60
N CYS A 17 -11.73 14.75 32.09
CA CYS A 17 -11.78 15.03 30.65
C CYS A 17 -10.38 15.05 30.01
N SER A 18 -9.54 14.06 30.33
CA SER A 18 -8.37 13.78 29.50
C SER A 18 -8.84 12.96 28.29
N LYS A 19 -9.00 13.63 27.14
CA LYS A 19 -9.29 12.96 25.86
C LYS A 19 -8.20 11.91 25.62
N LYS A 20 -8.57 10.63 25.65
CA LYS A 20 -7.66 9.50 25.41
C LYS A 20 -7.17 9.58 23.96
N GLU A 21 -5.89 9.90 23.77
CA GLU A 21 -5.18 9.62 22.53
C GLU A 21 -4.98 8.10 22.43
N VAL A 22 -5.47 7.49 21.36
CA VAL A 22 -5.32 6.05 21.11
C VAL A 22 -4.16 5.86 20.13
N ILE A 23 -3.09 5.25 20.61
CA ILE A 23 -1.96 4.84 19.78
C ILE A 23 -2.23 3.41 19.29
N TYR A 24 -2.25 3.23 17.98
CA TYR A 24 -2.48 1.95 17.33
C TYR A 24 -1.15 1.27 17.04
N THR A 25 -1.03 0.00 17.44
CA THR A 25 0.08 -0.86 17.04
C THR A 25 -0.31 -1.60 15.76
N PRO A 26 0.40 -1.41 14.64
CA PRO A 26 0.07 -2.07 13.39
C PRO A 26 0.27 -3.57 13.46
N ARG A 27 -0.66 -4.34 12.88
CA ARG A 27 -0.38 -5.75 12.50
C ARG A 27 0.24 -5.79 11.11
N VAL A 28 1.04 -6.80 10.82
CA VAL A 28 1.62 -6.97 9.48
C VAL A 28 0.61 -7.67 8.57
N LEU A 29 0.47 -7.21 7.32
CA LEU A 29 -0.29 -7.93 6.30
C LEU A 29 0.49 -9.17 5.84
N THR A 30 -0.04 -10.37 6.11
CA THR A 30 0.62 -11.63 5.75
C THR A 30 -0.03 -12.35 4.58
N GLU A 31 -1.28 -12.04 4.28
CA GLU A 31 -2.06 -12.63 3.18
C GLU A 31 -2.95 -11.59 2.50
N THR A 32 -3.61 -11.98 1.42
CA THR A 32 -4.52 -11.08 0.71
C THR A 32 -5.77 -10.84 1.55
N GLU A 33 -6.09 -9.57 1.80
CA GLU A 33 -7.21 -9.17 2.64
C GLU A 33 -8.06 -8.08 1.98
N LEU A 34 -9.36 -8.04 2.34
CA LEU A 34 -10.32 -7.06 1.87
C LEU A 34 -10.63 -6.06 2.98
N PHE A 35 -10.38 -4.78 2.72
CA PHE A 35 -10.68 -3.68 3.64
C PHE A 35 -11.86 -2.85 3.11
N ASN A 36 -12.97 -3.50 2.77
CA ASN A 36 -14.13 -2.83 2.17
C ASN A 36 -15.39 -3.05 3.00
N SER A 37 -15.35 -2.59 4.23
CA SER A 37 -16.48 -2.66 5.15
C SER A 37 -17.62 -1.76 4.69
N SER A 38 -18.86 -2.25 4.82
CA SER A 38 -20.04 -1.41 4.62
C SER A 38 -20.37 -0.67 5.91
N GLN A 39 -20.72 0.59 5.80
CA GLN A 39 -21.21 1.40 6.91
C GLN A 39 -22.07 2.56 6.41
N GLU A 40 -22.86 3.14 7.30
CA GLU A 40 -23.55 4.40 7.04
C GLU A 40 -22.62 5.59 7.31
N GLY A 41 -22.42 6.44 6.30
CA GLY A 41 -21.60 7.65 6.40
C GLY A 41 -20.09 7.41 6.30
N ASP A 42 -19.33 8.49 6.46
CA ASP A 42 -17.88 8.48 6.50
C ASP A 42 -17.41 8.10 7.93
N ALA A 43 -16.47 7.16 8.08
CA ALA A 43 -15.90 6.83 9.41
C ALA A 43 -14.53 7.45 9.62
N LEU A 44 -13.70 7.42 8.58
CA LEU A 44 -12.38 8.01 8.61
C LEU A 44 -12.42 9.35 7.89
N HIS A 45 -11.74 10.34 8.47
CA HIS A 45 -11.62 11.68 7.91
C HIS A 45 -10.15 12.04 7.72
N ILE A 46 -9.75 12.23 6.47
CA ILE A 46 -8.45 12.80 6.09
C ILE A 46 -8.55 14.33 6.22
N ASN A 47 -7.66 14.92 7.01
CA ASN A 47 -7.56 16.36 7.21
C ASN A 47 -6.18 16.85 6.79
N LYS A 48 -6.05 18.13 6.44
CA LYS A 48 -4.73 18.76 6.33
C LYS A 48 -4.10 18.86 7.71
N TYR A 49 -2.83 18.49 7.83
CA TYR A 49 -2.13 18.58 9.11
C TYR A 49 -2.13 20.02 9.65
N GLY A 50 -2.19 20.19 10.97
CA GLY A 50 -2.21 21.51 11.63
C GLY A 50 -3.53 22.30 11.55
N THR A 51 -4.56 21.78 10.86
CA THR A 51 -5.90 22.40 10.83
C THR A 51 -6.82 21.98 11.97
N ASP A 52 -6.40 20.99 12.76
CA ASP A 52 -7.08 20.58 13.98
C ASP A 52 -6.70 21.50 15.14
N GLU A 53 -7.68 22.02 15.88
CA GLU A 53 -7.51 22.86 17.08
C GLU A 53 -6.64 22.18 18.16
N ARG A 54 -6.47 20.86 18.10
CA ARG A 54 -5.64 20.07 19.02
C ARG A 54 -4.17 20.04 18.66
N VAL A 55 -3.79 20.41 17.44
CA VAL A 55 -2.37 20.50 17.04
C VAL A 55 -1.81 21.79 17.63
N LYS A 56 -0.87 21.66 18.58
CA LYS A 56 -0.21 22.81 19.23
C LYS A 56 0.44 23.69 18.15
N GLU A 57 0.41 25.01 18.31
CA GLU A 57 0.97 25.95 17.32
C GLU A 57 2.44 25.65 16.99
N GLU A 58 3.21 25.19 17.97
CA GLU A 58 4.61 24.74 17.85
C GLU A 58 4.80 23.52 16.92
N GLN A 59 3.73 22.80 16.58
CA GLN A 59 3.75 21.61 15.74
C GLN A 59 3.23 21.86 14.32
N LYS A 60 2.76 23.08 14.01
CA LYS A 60 2.19 23.44 12.69
C LYS A 60 3.26 23.60 11.58
N ASP A 61 4.53 23.72 11.95
CA ASP A 61 5.67 23.94 11.03
C ASP A 61 6.48 22.66 10.71
N ILE A 62 5.88 21.47 10.81
CA ILE A 62 6.60 20.19 10.71
C ILE A 62 6.12 19.33 9.53
N GLU A 63 7.06 18.66 8.85
CA GLU A 63 6.86 17.67 7.77
C GLU A 63 5.64 16.76 8.04
N GLY A 64 4.60 16.93 7.20
CA GLY A 64 3.33 16.21 7.30
C GLY A 64 2.22 17.00 6.62
N GLU A 65 1.64 16.45 5.55
CA GLU A 65 0.57 17.10 4.80
C GLU A 65 -0.81 16.75 5.36
N PHE A 66 -0.95 15.55 5.93
CA PHE A 66 -2.23 14.97 6.31
C PHE A 66 -2.23 14.40 7.73
N SER A 67 -3.42 14.36 8.31
CA SER A 67 -3.77 13.54 9.47
C SER A 67 -5.06 12.77 9.21
N VAL A 68 -5.27 11.68 9.94
CA VAL A 68 -6.49 10.86 9.84
C VAL A 68 -7.20 10.83 11.19
N LYS A 69 -8.51 11.06 11.17
CA LYS A 69 -9.37 10.94 12.35
C LYS A 69 -10.38 9.83 12.19
N PHE A 70 -10.74 9.23 13.31
CA PHE A 70 -11.97 8.45 13.48
C PHE A 70 -12.88 9.21 14.44
N ARG A 71 -14.03 9.69 13.97
CA ARG A 71 -14.88 10.64 14.72
C ARG A 71 -14.03 11.83 15.22
N ASP A 72 -14.03 12.09 16.52
CA ASP A 72 -13.23 13.13 17.16
C ASP A 72 -11.84 12.65 17.61
N THR A 73 -11.41 11.43 17.30
CA THR A 73 -10.12 10.88 17.76
C THR A 73 -9.09 10.89 16.63
N LEU A 74 -7.89 11.41 16.92
CA LEU A 74 -6.77 11.36 16.00
C LEU A 74 -6.19 9.94 15.97
N VAL A 75 -5.92 9.43 14.77
CA VAL A 75 -5.32 8.09 14.59
C VAL A 75 -3.80 8.25 14.62
N THR A 76 -3.19 7.84 15.74
CA THR A 76 -1.74 7.83 15.91
C THR A 76 -1.21 6.41 15.74
N ILE A 77 -0.19 6.23 14.91
CA ILE A 77 0.39 4.92 14.58
C ILE A 77 1.76 4.78 15.24
N GLN A 78 1.97 3.70 16.01
CA GLN A 78 3.29 3.33 16.53
C GLN A 78 4.11 2.68 15.41
N THR A 79 5.09 3.41 14.86
CA THR A 79 5.85 2.95 13.68
C THR A 79 6.93 1.91 14.01
N ASN A 80 7.41 1.88 15.25
CA ASN A 80 8.31 0.88 15.79
C ASN A 80 7.68 0.23 17.05
N PRO A 81 7.33 -1.07 17.02
CA PRO A 81 6.76 -1.76 18.16
C PRO A 81 7.62 -1.70 19.44
N ALA A 82 8.95 -1.60 19.29
CA ALA A 82 9.89 -1.55 20.40
C ALA A 82 10.05 -0.15 21.02
N ASP A 83 9.58 0.90 20.33
CA ASP A 83 9.74 2.29 20.77
C ASP A 83 8.39 3.02 20.76
N LYS A 84 7.89 3.40 21.94
CA LYS A 84 6.64 4.16 22.05
C LYS A 84 6.77 5.59 21.52
N ALA A 85 7.97 6.17 21.52
CA ALA A 85 8.21 7.52 21.01
C ALA A 85 8.13 7.59 19.47
N SER A 86 8.16 6.44 18.80
CA SER A 86 7.99 6.31 17.34
C SER A 86 6.56 6.56 16.85
N ALA A 87 5.63 6.88 17.75
CA ALA A 87 4.23 7.13 17.43
C ALA A 87 4.07 8.43 16.64
N THR A 88 3.30 8.39 15.55
CA THR A 88 3.06 9.54 14.68
C THR A 88 1.64 9.57 14.14
N ASP A 89 1.11 10.78 13.98
CA ASP A 89 -0.15 11.12 13.34
C ASP A 89 0.06 11.92 12.04
N LYS A 90 1.32 12.08 11.62
CA LYS A 90 1.75 12.88 10.48
C LYS A 90 1.98 12.00 9.26
N PHE A 91 1.24 12.29 8.20
CA PHE A 91 1.32 11.57 6.95
C PHE A 91 1.72 12.51 5.80
N SER A 92 2.68 12.08 4.98
CA SER A 92 3.05 12.74 3.72
C SER A 92 2.07 12.39 2.60
N PHE A 93 1.36 11.28 2.74
CA PHE A 93 0.32 10.83 1.83
C PHE A 93 -0.85 10.25 2.61
N ALA A 94 -2.08 10.60 2.22
CA ALA A 94 -3.28 9.96 2.71
C ALA A 94 -4.34 9.90 1.61
N GLN A 95 -4.91 8.72 1.35
CA GLN A 95 -5.98 8.58 0.37
C GLN A 95 -6.96 7.47 0.74
N TYR A 96 -8.25 7.74 0.57
CA TYR A 96 -9.28 6.70 0.63
C TYR A 96 -9.09 5.67 -0.47
N ILE A 97 -9.04 4.40 -0.09
CA ILE A 97 -8.92 3.26 -0.99
C ILE A 97 -10.24 2.54 -1.22
N ASN A 98 -11.33 3.01 -0.60
CA ASN A 98 -12.70 2.61 -0.91
C ASN A 98 -13.69 3.77 -0.94
N THR A 99 -14.87 3.53 -1.51
CA THR A 99 -15.90 4.57 -1.69
C THR A 99 -16.64 4.91 -0.39
N GLN A 100 -16.69 3.98 0.56
CA GLN A 100 -17.35 4.13 1.86
C GLN A 100 -16.49 4.91 2.86
N LYS A 101 -15.25 5.26 2.49
CA LYS A 101 -14.29 5.99 3.33
C LYS A 101 -14.07 5.33 4.70
N THR A 102 -14.09 4.01 4.73
CA THR A 102 -13.71 3.20 5.90
C THR A 102 -12.23 2.90 5.93
N SER A 103 -11.51 3.11 4.82
CA SER A 103 -10.15 2.62 4.66
C SER A 103 -9.27 3.65 3.96
N VAL A 104 -8.18 4.02 4.62
CA VAL A 104 -7.23 5.03 4.16
C VAL A 104 -5.85 4.40 4.04
N LEU A 105 -5.23 4.53 2.87
CA LEU A 105 -3.83 4.24 2.66
C LEU A 105 -3.02 5.48 3.05
N VAL A 106 -2.07 5.33 3.98
CA VAL A 106 -1.23 6.42 4.47
C VAL A 106 0.25 6.10 4.34
N GLN A 107 1.06 7.10 4.02
CA GLN A 107 2.51 7.04 4.14
C GLN A 107 2.95 8.03 5.22
N VAL A 108 3.78 7.57 6.15
CA VAL A 108 4.30 8.41 7.23
C VAL A 108 5.17 9.53 6.67
N ALA A 109 5.11 10.71 7.28
CA ALA A 109 5.90 11.88 6.86
C ALA A 109 7.38 11.82 7.27
N ASP A 110 7.72 10.93 8.19
CA ASP A 110 9.07 10.75 8.75
C ASP A 110 10.12 10.48 7.65
N SER A 111 11.15 11.32 7.63
CA SER A 111 12.28 11.28 6.69
C SER A 111 13.42 10.36 7.14
N THR A 112 13.38 9.80 8.36
CA THR A 112 14.43 8.94 8.93
C THR A 112 14.50 7.55 8.31
N VAL A 113 13.37 7.01 7.84
CA VAL A 113 13.30 5.71 7.17
C VAL A 113 13.01 5.93 5.69
N LYS A 114 13.87 5.40 4.81
CA LYS A 114 13.69 5.49 3.35
C LYS A 114 13.58 4.10 2.71
N PRO A 115 12.47 3.79 2.03
CA PRO A 115 11.25 4.61 1.93
C PRO A 115 10.43 4.61 3.23
N ALA A 116 9.69 5.70 3.46
CA ALA A 116 8.88 5.86 4.66
C ALA A 116 7.80 4.76 4.76
N PRO A 117 7.51 4.25 5.97
CA PRO A 117 6.52 3.19 6.17
C PRO A 117 5.12 3.55 5.66
N VAL A 118 4.43 2.55 5.12
CA VAL A 118 3.07 2.67 4.57
C VAL A 118 2.12 1.78 5.37
N TYR A 119 0.93 2.30 5.67
CA TYR A 119 -0.09 1.62 6.44
C TYR A 119 -1.47 1.73 5.78
N ILE A 120 -2.34 0.78 6.07
CA ILE A 120 -3.78 0.90 5.88
C ILE A 120 -4.40 1.16 7.25
N ILE A 121 -5.11 2.28 7.39
CA ILE A 121 -6.01 2.53 8.51
C ILE A 121 -7.38 2.06 8.06
N ASN A 122 -7.95 1.08 8.75
CA ASN A 122 -9.24 0.49 8.40
C ASN A 122 -10.22 0.59 9.56
N PHE A 123 -11.48 0.89 9.25
CA PHE A 123 -12.59 0.79 10.18
C PHE A 123 -13.47 -0.39 9.78
N ASN A 124 -13.64 -1.34 10.70
CA ASN A 124 -14.52 -2.49 10.52
C ASN A 124 -15.12 -2.90 11.87
N GLU A 125 -16.39 -3.30 11.88
CA GLU A 125 -17.09 -3.79 13.08
C GLU A 125 -16.88 -2.88 14.31
N ASP A 126 -17.09 -1.57 14.13
CA ASP A 126 -16.92 -0.55 15.18
C ASP A 126 -15.49 -0.38 15.74
N LYS A 127 -14.49 -0.95 15.06
CA LYS A 127 -13.09 -0.91 15.47
C LYS A 127 -12.19 -0.33 14.39
N VAL A 128 -11.31 0.58 14.80
CA VAL A 128 -10.17 1.00 13.97
C VAL A 128 -9.04 0.00 14.15
N GLU A 129 -8.52 -0.50 13.03
CA GLU A 129 -7.28 -1.27 12.97
C GLU A 129 -6.27 -0.57 12.06
N VAL A 130 -5.00 -0.88 12.29
CA VAL A 130 -3.90 -0.40 11.46
C VAL A 130 -3.11 -1.60 10.96
N VAL A 131 -2.88 -1.64 9.65
CA VAL A 131 -2.17 -2.72 8.98
C VAL A 131 -0.90 -2.16 8.34
N SER A 132 0.26 -2.72 8.69
CA SER A 132 1.54 -2.39 8.10
C SER A 132 1.74 -3.12 6.78
N LEU A 133 2.10 -2.37 5.75
CA LEU A 133 2.50 -2.88 4.43
C LEU A 133 4.03 -2.99 4.37
N THR A 134 4.59 -3.74 5.33
CA THR A 134 6.03 -3.98 5.43
C THR A 134 6.30 -5.47 5.49
N ARG A 135 7.27 -5.92 4.69
CA ARG A 135 7.76 -7.29 4.70
C ARG A 135 9.29 -7.29 4.76
N PRO A 136 9.92 -8.04 5.67
CA PRO A 136 11.37 -8.18 5.71
C PRO A 136 11.93 -8.65 4.37
N SER A 137 13.13 -8.17 4.04
CA SER A 137 13.83 -8.52 2.80
C SER A 137 15.33 -8.45 3.03
N SER A 138 16.07 -9.35 2.38
CA SER A 138 17.53 -9.40 2.38
C SER A 138 18.10 -9.31 0.96
N GLY A 139 17.35 -8.69 0.04
CA GLY A 139 17.75 -8.56 -1.36
C GLY A 139 18.95 -7.61 -1.51
N PRO A 140 19.95 -7.96 -2.33
CA PRO A 140 21.19 -7.18 -2.44
C PRO A 140 20.98 -5.77 -3.01
N LYS A 141 19.93 -5.57 -3.81
CA LYS A 141 19.58 -4.28 -4.45
C LYS A 141 18.25 -3.73 -3.93
N ASP A 142 17.83 -4.10 -2.73
CA ASP A 142 16.59 -3.59 -2.14
C ASP A 142 16.54 -2.07 -2.16
N LYS A 143 17.65 -1.41 -1.84
CA LYS A 143 17.74 0.07 -1.83
C LYS A 143 17.47 0.69 -3.21
N ASP A 144 17.83 -0.01 -4.29
CA ASP A 144 17.72 0.52 -5.66
C ASP A 144 16.30 0.37 -6.22
N TYR A 145 15.55 -0.64 -5.76
CA TYR A 145 14.23 -0.99 -6.27
C TYR A 145 13.07 -0.67 -5.31
N THR A 146 13.35 -0.33 -4.05
CA THR A 146 12.30 0.01 -3.08
C THR A 146 11.91 1.48 -3.23
N ALA A 147 10.88 1.75 -4.03
CA ALA A 147 10.40 3.10 -4.32
C ALA A 147 9.36 3.66 -3.33
N GLY A 148 9.00 2.92 -2.26
CA GLY A 148 7.92 3.33 -1.37
C GLY A 148 6.55 3.05 -2.00
N LEU A 149 5.72 4.09 -2.07
CA LEU A 149 4.38 4.05 -2.65
C LEU A 149 4.41 4.54 -4.10
N VAL A 150 4.03 3.67 -5.03
CA VAL A 150 3.95 3.97 -6.46
C VAL A 150 2.51 3.84 -6.93
N LYS A 151 1.96 4.91 -7.51
CA LYS A 151 0.61 4.88 -8.08
C LYS A 151 0.60 4.14 -9.42
N VAL A 152 -0.20 3.08 -9.51
CA VAL A 152 -0.38 2.28 -10.72
C VAL A 152 -1.69 2.70 -11.39
N ALA A 153 -1.59 3.77 -12.17
CA ALA A 153 -2.71 4.39 -12.88
C ALA A 153 -3.92 4.64 -11.95
N LYS A 154 -5.13 4.27 -12.39
CA LYS A 154 -6.35 4.30 -11.56
C LYS A 154 -6.58 2.99 -10.80
N THR A 155 -5.80 1.94 -11.09
CA THR A 155 -6.02 0.58 -10.58
C THR A 155 -5.70 0.48 -9.09
N GLY A 156 -4.59 1.06 -8.65
CA GLY A 156 -4.15 0.92 -7.27
C GLY A 156 -2.77 1.50 -7.00
N TYR A 157 -2.19 1.04 -5.91
CA TYR A 157 -0.89 1.43 -5.40
C TYR A 157 -0.02 0.19 -5.23
N LEU A 158 1.22 0.30 -5.70
CA LEU A 158 2.28 -0.68 -5.45
C LEU A 158 3.14 -0.16 -4.30
N ILE A 159 3.32 -0.98 -3.26
CA ILE A 159 4.08 -0.61 -2.06
C ILE A 159 5.30 -1.50 -1.98
N ASN A 160 6.49 -0.89 -2.05
CA ASN A 160 7.79 -1.54 -1.87
C ASN A 160 7.95 -2.82 -2.70
N ASN A 161 7.33 -2.90 -3.89
CA ASN A 161 7.24 -4.10 -4.73
C ASN A 161 6.76 -5.38 -4.01
N ASP A 162 6.21 -5.28 -2.81
CA ASP A 162 5.82 -6.41 -1.97
C ASP A 162 4.29 -6.50 -1.84
N PHE A 163 3.60 -5.37 -1.99
CA PHE A 163 2.15 -5.30 -1.85
C PHE A 163 1.51 -4.51 -2.97
N PHE A 164 0.31 -4.92 -3.37
CA PHE A 164 -0.54 -4.14 -4.27
C PHE A 164 -1.88 -3.87 -3.59
N VAL A 165 -2.27 -2.61 -3.49
CA VAL A 165 -3.55 -2.19 -2.90
C VAL A 165 -4.42 -1.62 -4.00
N THR A 166 -5.55 -2.25 -4.28
CA THR A 166 -6.50 -1.76 -5.27
C THR A 166 -7.25 -0.53 -4.76
N ASN A 167 -7.52 0.38 -5.69
CA ASN A 167 -8.44 1.47 -5.45
C ASN A 167 -9.89 0.97 -5.49
N VAL A 168 -10.80 1.74 -4.88
CA VAL A 168 -12.26 1.56 -4.87
C VAL A 168 -12.77 0.41 -3.98
N ASN A 169 -12.14 -0.76 -4.01
CA ASN A 169 -12.55 -1.91 -3.19
C ASN A 169 -11.53 -2.27 -2.10
N ALA A 170 -10.48 -1.46 -1.91
CA ALA A 170 -9.51 -1.59 -0.81
C ALA A 170 -9.03 -3.03 -0.55
N LYS A 171 -8.71 -3.78 -1.62
CA LYS A 171 -8.16 -5.13 -1.48
C LYS A 171 -6.64 -5.04 -1.54
N ALA A 172 -5.98 -5.52 -0.49
CA ALA A 172 -4.53 -5.55 -0.41
C ALA A 172 -4.03 -6.96 -0.73
N TYR A 173 -3.09 -7.05 -1.66
CA TYR A 173 -2.48 -8.29 -2.11
C TYR A 173 -1.04 -8.33 -1.64
N VAL A 174 -0.62 -9.46 -1.08
CA VAL A 174 0.79 -9.77 -0.86
C VAL A 174 1.33 -10.38 -2.16
N LEU A 175 2.25 -9.67 -2.80
CA LEU A 175 2.81 -10.09 -4.08
C LEU A 175 3.78 -11.25 -3.87
N LYS A 176 3.67 -12.25 -4.73
CA LYS A 176 4.68 -13.29 -4.84
C LYS A 176 5.98 -12.68 -5.34
N ARG A 177 7.04 -12.84 -4.54
CA ARG A 177 8.43 -12.53 -4.93
C ARG A 177 8.98 -13.63 -5.83
N GLU A 178 9.91 -13.27 -6.70
CA GLU A 178 10.66 -14.27 -7.49
C GLU A 178 11.47 -15.17 -6.57
N LYS A 179 12.15 -14.56 -5.60
CA LYS A 179 12.83 -15.21 -4.49
C LYS A 179 12.16 -14.84 -3.17
N PRO A 180 11.66 -15.79 -2.36
CA PRO A 180 10.85 -15.48 -1.17
C PRO A 180 11.45 -14.49 -0.17
N GLU A 181 12.77 -14.51 -0.02
CA GLU A 181 13.59 -13.73 0.90
C GLU A 181 13.98 -12.35 0.36
N GLU A 182 13.91 -12.15 -0.96
CA GLU A 182 14.27 -10.91 -1.63
C GLU A 182 13.02 -10.21 -2.15
N ARG A 183 12.82 -8.94 -1.78
CA ARG A 183 11.87 -8.06 -2.46
C ARG A 183 12.12 -8.14 -3.97
N ILE A 184 11.09 -7.91 -4.79
CA ILE A 184 11.26 -7.96 -6.24
C ILE A 184 12.32 -6.92 -6.67
N GLN A 185 13.44 -7.41 -7.21
CA GLN A 185 14.61 -6.63 -7.60
C GLN A 185 14.47 -6.03 -9.00
N GLY A 186 13.34 -5.33 -9.24
CA GLY A 186 13.02 -4.75 -10.55
C GLY A 186 12.16 -3.50 -10.43
N TYR A 187 12.19 -2.67 -11.46
CA TYR A 187 11.32 -1.50 -11.54
C TYR A 187 9.94 -1.91 -12.04
N TYR A 188 8.87 -1.39 -11.43
CA TYR A 188 7.56 -1.49 -12.05
C TYR A 188 7.60 -0.89 -13.46
N PHE A 189 7.19 -1.69 -14.43
CA PHE A 189 7.35 -1.44 -15.85
C PHE A 189 5.99 -1.26 -16.53
N ASN A 190 5.08 -2.21 -16.33
CA ASN A 190 3.79 -2.19 -17.00
C ASN A 190 2.73 -2.99 -16.23
N LEU A 191 1.47 -2.74 -16.57
CA LEU A 191 0.30 -3.47 -16.10
C LEU A 191 -0.37 -4.13 -17.29
N SER A 192 -0.83 -5.36 -17.12
CA SER A 192 -1.63 -6.05 -18.15
C SER A 192 -2.89 -5.30 -18.52
N ARG A 193 -3.40 -5.63 -19.71
CA ARG A 193 -4.63 -5.03 -20.24
C ARG A 193 -5.85 -5.30 -19.35
N ASP A 194 -5.93 -6.48 -18.75
CA ASP A 194 -6.96 -6.86 -17.77
C ASP A 194 -6.74 -6.24 -16.37
N LYS A 195 -5.61 -5.53 -16.18
CA LYS A 195 -5.22 -4.83 -14.96
C LYS A 195 -4.92 -5.75 -13.78
N GLN A 196 -4.54 -7.00 -14.01
CA GLN A 196 -4.30 -7.98 -12.94
C GLN A 196 -2.87 -8.51 -12.85
N THR A 197 -2.03 -8.27 -13.86
CA THR A 197 -0.63 -8.70 -13.88
C THR A 197 0.30 -7.48 -13.87
N LEU A 198 1.14 -7.41 -12.83
CA LEU A 198 2.21 -6.43 -12.71
C LEU A 198 3.47 -6.98 -13.37
N VAL A 199 4.15 -6.14 -14.15
CA VAL A 199 5.41 -6.47 -14.81
C VAL A 199 6.51 -5.64 -14.18
N PHE A 200 7.59 -6.30 -13.79
CA PHE A 200 8.79 -5.73 -13.24
C PHE A 200 9.94 -5.93 -14.22
N LEU A 201 10.59 -4.83 -14.58
CA LEU A 201 11.79 -4.82 -15.39
C LEU A 201 13.00 -5.08 -14.49
N MET A 202 13.61 -6.25 -14.65
CA MET A 202 14.87 -6.65 -14.03
C MET A 202 16.02 -6.49 -15.04
N PRO A 203 17.30 -6.59 -14.61
CA PRO A 203 18.43 -6.35 -15.50
C PRO A 203 18.47 -7.22 -16.77
N ASP A 204 18.02 -8.47 -16.69
CA ASP A 204 18.11 -9.46 -17.78
C ASP A 204 16.76 -10.09 -18.16
N ASN A 205 15.70 -9.81 -17.40
CA ASN A 205 14.41 -10.45 -17.54
C ASN A 205 13.22 -9.54 -17.15
N LEU A 206 12.03 -9.99 -17.51
CA LEU A 206 10.75 -9.45 -17.06
C LEU A 206 10.14 -10.42 -16.05
N TYR A 207 10.12 -10.03 -14.78
CA TYR A 207 9.36 -10.75 -13.76
C TYR A 207 7.92 -10.27 -13.75
N GLN A 208 6.97 -11.18 -13.81
CA GLN A 208 5.55 -10.86 -13.90
C GLN A 208 4.80 -11.58 -12.79
N VAL A 209 3.90 -10.88 -12.12
CA VAL A 209 3.05 -11.45 -11.06
C VAL A 209 1.60 -11.05 -11.28
N HIS A 210 0.74 -12.05 -11.42
CA HIS A 210 -0.69 -11.89 -11.38
C HIS A 210 -1.14 -11.78 -9.93
N PHE A 211 -1.40 -10.56 -9.46
CA PHE A 211 -1.54 -10.32 -8.02
C PHE A 211 -2.78 -10.98 -7.42
N ALA A 212 -3.79 -11.31 -8.21
CA ALA A 212 -5.02 -11.94 -7.71
C ALA A 212 -4.87 -13.44 -7.41
N THR A 213 -3.99 -14.15 -8.13
CA THR A 213 -3.75 -15.60 -7.94
C THR A 213 -2.33 -15.91 -7.46
N ASN A 214 -1.45 -14.92 -7.42
CA ASN A 214 0.00 -15.09 -7.20
C ASN A 214 0.69 -16.02 -8.22
N GLU A 215 0.08 -16.26 -9.37
CA GLU A 215 0.80 -16.86 -10.50
C GLU A 215 1.87 -15.89 -11.01
N SER A 216 3.05 -16.43 -11.31
CA SER A 216 4.22 -15.64 -11.67
C SER A 216 4.98 -16.27 -12.82
N VAL A 217 5.49 -15.44 -13.72
CA VAL A 217 6.29 -15.88 -14.87
C VAL A 217 7.48 -14.94 -15.02
N THR A 218 8.67 -15.51 -15.19
CA THR A 218 9.88 -14.78 -15.60
C THR A 218 10.14 -15.04 -17.07
N VAL A 219 10.30 -13.96 -17.85
CA VAL A 219 10.63 -14.06 -19.29
C VAL A 219 11.96 -13.37 -19.56
N PRO A 220 12.95 -14.03 -20.20
CA PRO A 220 14.19 -13.39 -20.58
C PRO A 220 13.94 -12.19 -21.51
N LEU A 221 14.59 -11.06 -21.24
CA LEU A 221 14.55 -9.90 -22.14
C LEU A 221 15.37 -10.19 -23.40
N GLY A 222 16.57 -10.73 -23.22
CA GLY A 222 17.55 -10.93 -24.30
C GLY A 222 17.99 -9.62 -24.94
N VAL A 223 18.08 -8.54 -24.14
CA VAL A 223 18.53 -7.21 -24.56
C VAL A 223 19.94 -6.93 -24.06
N ASP A 224 20.63 -5.99 -24.68
CA ASP A 224 21.93 -5.52 -24.22
C ASP A 224 21.76 -4.76 -22.89
N PRO A 225 22.51 -5.11 -21.82
CA PRO A 225 22.44 -4.43 -20.52
C PRO A 225 22.77 -2.92 -20.57
N SER A 226 23.41 -2.45 -21.63
CA SER A 226 23.74 -1.03 -21.83
C SER A 226 22.59 -0.19 -22.37
N MET A 227 21.47 -0.82 -22.77
CA MET A 227 20.29 -0.09 -23.25
C MET A 227 19.69 0.78 -22.15
N SER A 228 19.33 2.01 -22.48
CA SER A 228 18.58 2.89 -21.59
C SER A 228 17.19 2.32 -21.31
N ARG A 229 16.55 2.78 -20.23
CA ARG A 229 15.20 2.33 -19.86
C ARG A 229 14.19 2.56 -21.00
N GLU A 230 14.25 3.71 -21.65
CA GLU A 230 13.37 4.08 -22.76
C GLU A 230 13.59 3.16 -23.97
N GLN A 231 14.83 2.77 -24.22
CA GLN A 231 15.18 1.82 -25.28
C GLN A 231 14.64 0.42 -24.96
N VAL A 232 14.73 -0.02 -23.70
CA VAL A 232 14.13 -1.29 -23.26
C VAL A 232 12.61 -1.24 -23.36
N GLU A 233 11.98 -0.13 -22.97
CA GLU A 233 10.53 0.09 -23.12
C GLU A 233 10.09 -0.06 -24.59
N GLY A 234 10.80 0.61 -25.52
CA GLY A 234 10.56 0.49 -26.96
C GLY A 234 10.80 -0.91 -27.51
N TYR A 235 11.83 -1.60 -27.02
CA TYR A 235 12.12 -2.99 -27.39
C TYR A 235 10.99 -3.93 -26.95
N VAL A 236 10.55 -3.83 -25.69
CA VAL A 236 9.47 -4.68 -25.15
C VAL A 236 8.18 -4.42 -25.92
N ALA A 237 7.81 -3.17 -26.18
CA ALA A 237 6.64 -2.82 -26.96
C ALA A 237 6.66 -3.42 -28.39
N SER A 238 7.86 -3.50 -29.00
CA SER A 238 8.03 -4.01 -30.36
C SER A 238 8.11 -5.52 -30.45
N ASN A 239 8.63 -6.19 -29.41
CA ASN A 239 9.01 -7.61 -29.45
C ASN A 239 8.18 -8.51 -28.54
N PHE A 240 7.31 -7.96 -27.69
CA PHE A 240 6.47 -8.74 -26.78
C PHE A 240 4.99 -8.52 -27.08
N ILE A 241 4.19 -9.51 -26.72
CA ILE A 241 2.73 -9.51 -26.82
C ILE A 241 2.13 -10.07 -25.55
N TRP A 242 0.95 -9.56 -25.20
CA TRP A 242 0.14 -10.16 -24.14
C TRP A 242 -0.48 -11.45 -24.65
N VAL A 243 -0.20 -12.56 -23.97
CA VAL A 243 -0.77 -13.87 -24.24
C VAL A 243 -1.59 -14.27 -23.04
N PHE A 244 -2.85 -14.65 -23.28
CA PHE A 244 -3.71 -15.21 -22.24
C PHE A 244 -3.43 -16.70 -22.09
N ASP A 245 -3.14 -17.12 -20.87
CA ASP A 245 -3.05 -18.52 -20.51
C ASP A 245 -3.90 -18.74 -19.26
N LYS A 246 -4.84 -19.70 -19.32
CA LYS A 246 -5.80 -20.00 -18.23
C LYS A 246 -6.52 -18.77 -17.67
N GLY A 247 -6.80 -17.78 -18.51
CA GLY A 247 -7.49 -16.55 -18.12
C GLY A 247 -6.60 -15.46 -17.51
N ILE A 248 -5.28 -15.66 -17.47
CA ILE A 248 -4.30 -14.68 -16.98
C ILE A 248 -3.46 -14.17 -18.15
N ALA A 249 -3.31 -12.85 -18.24
CA ALA A 249 -2.45 -12.22 -19.24
C ALA A 249 -0.99 -12.10 -18.77
N PHE A 250 -0.06 -12.67 -19.54
CA PHE A 250 1.38 -12.47 -19.38
C PHE A 250 2.01 -11.97 -20.68
N LEU A 251 3.01 -11.09 -20.58
CA LEU A 251 3.87 -10.73 -21.70
C LEU A 251 4.75 -11.91 -22.09
N LYS A 252 4.75 -12.24 -23.37
CA LYS A 252 5.63 -13.23 -23.99
C LYS A 252 6.29 -12.63 -25.22
N LYS A 253 7.48 -13.14 -25.57
CA LYS A 253 8.17 -12.71 -26.79
C LYS A 253 7.36 -13.13 -28.02
N LYS A 254 7.25 -12.26 -29.02
CA LYS A 254 6.60 -12.55 -30.30
C LYS A 254 7.30 -13.74 -30.97
N GLY A 255 6.51 -14.65 -31.53
CA GLY A 255 7.02 -15.85 -32.21
C GLY A 255 7.36 -17.01 -31.28
N ASP A 256 7.17 -16.86 -29.96
CA ASP A 256 7.27 -17.98 -29.04
C ASP A 256 6.05 -18.89 -29.25
N LYS A 257 6.26 -20.20 -29.49
CA LYS A 257 5.26 -21.18 -30.01
C LYS A 257 3.99 -21.33 -29.16
N SER A 258 3.93 -20.71 -27.99
CA SER A 258 2.74 -20.65 -27.14
C SER A 258 1.78 -19.50 -27.47
N SER A 259 2.14 -18.59 -28.37
CA SER A 259 1.31 -17.44 -28.78
C SER A 259 0.27 -17.77 -29.85
N ASP A 260 0.43 -18.89 -30.57
CA ASP A 260 -0.46 -19.36 -31.65
C ASP A 260 -1.17 -20.67 -31.28
N LYS A 261 -1.77 -20.76 -30.09
CA LYS A 261 -2.82 -21.78 -29.89
C LYS A 261 -4.09 -21.32 -30.59
N ILE A 262 -4.17 -21.58 -31.89
CA ILE A 262 -5.46 -21.68 -32.59
C ILE A 262 -6.25 -22.75 -31.84
N VAL A 263 -7.28 -22.34 -31.10
CA VAL A 263 -8.18 -23.26 -30.43
C VAL A 263 -8.98 -23.96 -31.51
N ASP A 264 -8.67 -25.24 -31.75
CA ASP A 264 -9.41 -26.08 -32.66
C ASP A 264 -10.84 -26.27 -32.10
N ILE A 265 -11.83 -25.75 -32.82
CA ILE A 265 -13.26 -25.80 -32.47
C ILE A 265 -13.76 -27.26 -32.34
N SER A 266 -13.04 -28.25 -32.88
CA SER A 266 -13.37 -29.67 -32.72
C SER A 266 -13.21 -30.21 -31.28
N SER A 267 -12.60 -29.43 -30.38
CA SER A 267 -12.41 -29.81 -28.96
C SER A 267 -13.60 -29.49 -28.04
N PHE A 268 -14.61 -28.76 -28.52
CA PHE A 268 -15.89 -28.61 -27.83
C PHE A 268 -16.86 -29.69 -28.33
N LYS A 269 -16.96 -30.80 -27.59
CA LYS A 269 -18.06 -31.77 -27.70
C LYS A 269 -19.07 -31.52 -26.60
#